data_AF-A0ABD7GNS3-F1
#
_entry.id   AF-A0ABD7GNS3-F1
#
_cell.length_a   1.000
_cell.length_b   1.000
_cell.length_c   1.000
_cell.angle_alpha   90.00
_cell.angle_beta   90.00
_cell.angle_gamma   90.00
#
_symmetry.space_group_name_H-M   'P 1'
#
loop_
_entity.id
_entity.type
_entity.pdbx_description
1 polymer ?
#
loop_
_entity_poly.entity_id
_entity_poly.type
_entity_poly.pdbx_seq_one_letter_code
_entity_poly.pdbx_strand_id
1 'polypeptide(L)'
;GYTPAQKKLLATLLLNQTNAVDLSSLHQQNAVPPRVAEHLCRLLRLAILFASRRRDDLLPAITLAADDEKLTLTLPENWLE
;
A
#
# COMPACT_ATOMS: atom_id res chain seq x y z
N GLY A 1 7.57 16.95 -12.38
CA GLY A 1 7.16 16.38 -13.68
C GLY A 1 7.47 14.90 -13.66
N TYR A 2 6.48 14.05 -13.93
CA TYR A 2 6.62 12.59 -13.89
C TYR A 2 6.95 12.03 -15.27
N THR A 3 7.84 11.05 -15.35
CA THR A 3 8.09 10.28 -16.58
C THR A 3 6.84 9.46 -16.95
N PRO A 4 6.70 9.03 -18.22
CA PRO A 4 5.59 8.16 -18.62
C PRO A 4 5.51 6.88 -17.78
N ALA A 5 6.67 6.28 -17.44
CA ALA A 5 6.74 5.10 -16.60
C ALA A 5 6.24 5.38 -15.17
N GLN A 6 6.62 6.52 -14.57
CA GLN A 6 6.15 6.91 -13.23
C GLN A 6 4.64 7.18 -13.21
N LYS A 7 4.10 7.84 -14.25
CA LYS A 7 2.65 8.03 -14.38
C LYS A 7 1.92 6.69 -14.46
N LYS A 8 2.47 5.73 -15.22
CA LYS A 8 1.90 4.39 -15.32
C LYS A 8 1.93 3.66 -13.98
N LEU A 9 3.05 3.72 -13.25
CA LEU A 9 3.17 3.16 -11.90
C LEU A 9 2.10 3.75 -10.97
N LEU A 10 1.95 5.07 -10.92
CA LEU A 10 0.93 5.72 -10.09
C LEU A 10 -0.49 5.27 -10.47
N ALA A 11 -0.81 5.24 -11.76
CA ALA A 11 -2.11 4.78 -12.23
C ALA A 11 -2.39 3.33 -11.80
N THR A 12 -1.39 2.45 -11.92
CA THR A 12 -1.52 1.05 -11.50
C THR A 12 -1.64 0.90 -9.98
N LEU A 13 -0.89 1.69 -9.19
CA LEU A 13 -1.01 1.68 -7.73
C LEU A 13 -2.41 2.12 -7.30
N LEU A 14 -2.96 3.17 -7.91
CA LEU A 14 -4.34 3.62 -7.66
C LEU A 14 -5.37 2.57 -8.11
N LEU A 15 -5.14 1.89 -9.24
CA LEU A 15 -6.02 0.82 -9.70
C LEU A 15 -6.09 -0.34 -8.69
N ASN A 16 -4.95 -0.64 -8.04
CA ASN A 16 -4.81 -1.75 -7.09
C ASN A 16 -5.03 -1.35 -5.62
N GLN A 17 -5.58 -0.16 -5.35
CA GLN A 17 -5.62 0.41 -4.01
C GLN A 17 -6.69 -0.20 -3.07
N THR A 18 -7.72 -0.87 -3.61
CA THR A 18 -8.84 -1.40 -2.80
C THR A 18 -9.29 -2.80 -3.20
N ASN A 19 -9.41 -3.06 -4.51
CA ASN A 19 -9.98 -4.31 -5.05
C ASN A 19 -8.96 -5.46 -5.06
N ALA A 20 -9.29 -6.60 -5.70
CA ALA A 20 -8.32 -7.68 -5.89
C ALA A 20 -7.03 -7.14 -6.55
N VAL A 21 -5.87 -7.58 -6.06
CA VAL A 21 -4.58 -7.14 -6.59
C VAL A 21 -4.35 -7.81 -7.93
N ASP A 22 -4.25 -7.00 -8.99
CA ASP A 22 -3.88 -7.43 -10.32
C ASP A 22 -2.36 -7.30 -10.50
N LEU A 23 -1.65 -8.40 -10.21
CA LEU A 23 -0.19 -8.48 -10.34
C LEU A 23 0.26 -8.24 -11.79
N SER A 24 -0.56 -8.62 -12.78
CA SER A 24 -0.28 -8.41 -14.20
C SER A 24 -0.10 -6.93 -14.53
N SER A 25 -1.04 -6.09 -14.11
CA SER A 25 -0.96 -4.63 -14.31
C SER A 25 0.22 -4.03 -13.54
N LEU A 26 0.52 -4.56 -12.35
CA LEU A 26 1.62 -4.10 -11.49
C LEU A 26 3.01 -4.44 -12.05
N HIS A 27 3.13 -5.52 -12.81
CA HIS A 27 4.37 -5.90 -13.50
C HIS A 27 4.54 -5.21 -14.86
N GLN A 28 3.48 -4.63 -15.43
CA GLN A 28 3.53 -3.90 -16.71
C GLN A 28 4.13 -2.48 -16.63
N GLN A 29 4.47 -1.99 -15.43
CA GLN A 29 5.16 -0.72 -15.25
C GLN A 29 6.68 -0.93 -15.25
N ASN A 30 7.42 0.04 -15.78
CA ASN A 30 8.89 0.00 -15.90
C ASN A 30 9.58 1.08 -15.04
N ALA A 31 8.87 1.70 -14.10
CA ALA A 31 9.42 2.73 -13.23
C ALA A 31 10.21 2.15 -12.05
N VAL A 32 9.80 0.99 -11.54
CA VAL A 32 10.44 0.30 -10.41
C VAL A 32 10.43 -1.23 -10.63
N PRO A 33 11.29 -2.00 -9.96
CA PRO A 33 11.23 -3.45 -9.98
C PRO A 33 9.85 -3.97 -9.51
N PRO A 34 9.37 -5.12 -10.02
CA PRO A 34 8.05 -5.68 -9.69
C PRO A 34 7.85 -5.84 -8.18
N ARG A 35 8.84 -6.41 -7.47
CA ARG A 35 8.82 -6.55 -6.01
C ARG A 35 8.62 -5.22 -5.27
N VAL A 36 9.25 -4.14 -5.76
CA VAL A 36 9.10 -2.81 -5.16
C VAL A 36 7.70 -2.27 -5.40
N ALA A 37 7.13 -2.47 -6.59
CA ALA A 37 5.76 -2.07 -6.88
C ALA A 37 4.76 -2.82 -5.99
N GLU A 38 4.99 -4.10 -5.72
CA GLU A 38 4.18 -4.90 -4.79
C GLU A 38 4.26 -4.36 -3.35
N HIS A 39 5.46 -4.07 -2.85
CA HIS A 39 5.64 -3.48 -1.53
C HIS A 39 4.94 -2.13 -1.41
N LEU A 40 5.11 -1.25 -2.41
CA LEU A 40 4.44 0.06 -2.45
C LEU A 40 2.92 -0.09 -2.49
N CYS A 41 2.41 -1.05 -3.26
CA CYS A 41 0.97 -1.35 -3.33
C CYS A 41 0.44 -1.79 -1.96
N ARG A 42 1.12 -2.73 -1.29
CA ARG A 42 0.72 -3.20 0.06
C ARG A 42 0.70 -2.05 1.07
N LEU A 43 1.73 -1.21 1.09
CA LEU A 43 1.79 -0.03 1.97
C LEU A 43 0.67 0.97 1.67
N LEU A 44 0.41 1.27 0.38
CA LEU A 44 -0.66 2.17 -0.03
C LEU A 44 -2.03 1.68 0.44
N ARG A 45 -2.32 0.39 0.25
CA ARG A 45 -3.58 -0.23 0.70
C ARG A 45 -3.75 -0.12 2.21
N LEU A 46 -2.71 -0.43 2.98
CA LEU A 46 -2.73 -0.29 4.44
C LEU A 46 -2.96 1.17 4.85
N ALA A 47 -2.23 2.11 4.25
CA ALA A 47 -2.39 3.53 4.53
C ALA A 47 -3.83 4.02 4.25
N ILE A 48 -4.42 3.62 3.13
CA ILE A 48 -5.82 3.96 2.80
C ILE A 48 -6.78 3.33 3.80
N LEU A 49 -6.57 2.08 4.20
CA LEU A 49 -7.42 1.40 5.17
C LEU A 49 -7.39 2.10 6.52
N PHE A 50 -6.21 2.53 7.00
CA PHE A 50 -6.09 3.30 8.24
C PHE A 50 -6.63 4.73 8.12
N ALA A 51 -6.37 5.42 7.01
CA ALA A 51 -6.86 6.78 6.77
C ALA A 51 -8.38 6.83 6.48
N SER A 52 -8.99 5.71 6.09
CA SER A 52 -10.42 5.65 5.76
C SER A 52 -11.34 6.08 6.90
N ARG A 53 -10.90 5.94 8.16
CA ARG A 53 -11.68 6.35 9.33
C ARG A 53 -11.78 7.86 9.54
N ARG A 54 -11.08 8.69 8.73
CA ARG A 54 -11.09 10.18 8.73
C ARG A 54 -11.13 10.84 10.12
N ARG A 55 -10.56 10.17 11.12
CA ARG A 55 -10.42 10.64 12.50
C ARG A 55 -8.95 10.57 12.83
N ASP A 56 -8.26 11.67 12.55
CA ASP A 56 -6.84 11.86 12.86
C ASP A 56 -6.56 11.66 14.36
N ASP A 57 -7.52 11.97 15.25
CA ASP A 57 -7.40 11.76 16.70
C ASP A 57 -7.37 10.29 17.15
N LEU A 58 -7.69 9.33 16.27
CA LEU A 58 -7.78 7.90 16.60
C LEU A 58 -6.78 7.05 15.83
N LEU A 59 -5.79 7.64 15.14
CA LEU A 59 -4.73 6.86 14.51
C LEU A 59 -3.76 6.42 15.62
N PRO A 60 -3.81 5.15 16.07
CA PRO A 60 -2.97 4.75 17.19
C PRO A 60 -1.51 4.66 16.75
N ALA A 61 -0.62 4.42 17.69
CA ALA A 61 0.76 4.04 17.38
C ALA A 61 0.79 2.67 16.68
N ILE A 62 0.53 2.66 15.37
CA ILE A 62 0.60 1.46 14.54
C ILE A 62 2.08 1.17 14.28
N THR A 63 2.51 -0.03 14.62
CA THR A 63 3.87 -0.49 14.28
C THR A 63 3.79 -1.42 13.09
N LEU A 64 4.61 -1.17 12.07
CA LEU A 64 4.75 -2.04 10.91
C LEU A 64 6.14 -2.65 10.91
N ALA A 65 6.22 -3.97 11.01
CA ALA A 65 7.43 -4.75 10.82
C ALA A 65 7.38 -5.45 9.46
N ALA A 66 8.46 -5.37 8.69
CA ALA A 66 8.60 -6.07 7.42
C ALA A 66 9.72 -7.11 7.56
N ASP A 67 9.38 -8.38 7.28
CA ASP A 67 10.30 -9.50 7.22
C ASP A 67 10.20 -10.09 5.80
N ASP A 68 11.07 -9.63 4.90
CA ASP A 68 11.03 -9.93 3.47
C ASP A 68 9.63 -9.64 2.85
N GLU A 69 8.88 -10.67 2.44
CA GLU A 69 7.52 -10.51 1.93
C GLU A 69 6.43 -10.47 3.00
N LYS A 70 6.76 -10.70 4.28
CA LYS A 70 5.80 -10.75 5.38
C LYS A 70 5.73 -9.40 6.08
N LEU A 71 4.58 -8.73 5.97
CA LEU A 71 4.27 -7.51 6.72
C LEU A 71 3.48 -7.89 7.97
N THR A 72 4.05 -7.60 9.13
CA THR A 72 3.41 -7.78 10.43
C THR A 72 2.99 -6.42 10.95
N LEU A 73 1.70 -6.24 11.15
CA LEU A 73 1.13 -5.00 11.65
C LEU A 73 0.69 -5.19 13.11
N THR A 74 1.21 -4.36 14.00
CA THR A 74 0.83 -4.33 15.41
C THR A 74 -0.09 -3.13 15.64
N LEU A 75 -1.33 -3.44 16.01
CA LEU A 75 -2.36 -2.48 16.41
C LEU A 75 -2.42 -2.44 17.94
N PRO A 76 -2.83 -1.32 18.56
CA PRO A 76 -3.01 -1.28 20.00
C PRO A 76 -4.17 -2.20 20.43
N GLU A 77 -4.16 -2.54 21.71
CA GLU A 77 -5.24 -3.27 22.36
C GLU A 77 -6.58 -2.51 22.17
N ASN A 78 -7.65 -3.25 21.86
CA ASN A 78 -9.02 -2.76 21.64
C ASN A 78 -9.30 -1.98 20.34
N TRP A 79 -8.45 -2.06 19.31
CA TRP A 79 -8.72 -1.36 18.03
C TRP A 79 -9.68 -2.10 17.06
N LEU A 80 -9.70 -3.43 17.13
CA LEU A 80 -10.51 -4.31 16.28
C LEU A 80 -11.80 -4.79 16.95
N GLU A 81 -12.05 -4.41 18.21
CA GLU A 81 -13.28 -4.74 18.94
C GLU A 81 -14.49 -3.92 18.46
#